data_AF-A0A0B2U4T9-F1
#
_entry.id   AF-A0A0B2U4T9-F1
#
_cell.length_a   1.000
_cell.length_b   1.000
_cell.length_c   1.000
_cell.angle_alpha   90.00
_cell.angle_beta   90.00
_cell.angle_gamma   90.00
#
_symmetry.space_group_name_H-M   'P 1'
#
loop_
_entity.id
_entity.type
_entity.pdbx_description
1 polymer ?
#
loop_
_entity_poly.entity_id
_entity_poly.type
_entity_poly.pdbx_seq_one_letter_code
_entity_poly.pdbx_strand_id
1 'polypeptide(L)'
;MSLEQQLIERLQTLAPSHLEVINESAGHGGYFPGKESHFKVIVVSDEFNGLRLVQRHQKVYALASDLINPGQIHALAIHAYLPREWQGLAPASPECAHAPKS
;
A
#
# COMPACT_ATOMS: atom_id res chain seq x y z
N MET A 1 -10.46 13.54 -5.84
CA MET A 1 -10.18 12.58 -4.75
C MET A 1 -8.68 12.43 -4.63
N SER A 2 -8.15 12.31 -3.42
CA SER A 2 -6.70 12.06 -3.21
C SER A 2 -6.31 10.65 -3.71
N LEU A 3 -5.01 10.40 -3.89
CA LEU A 3 -4.54 9.04 -4.22
C LEU A 3 -4.81 8.07 -3.07
N GLU A 4 -4.68 8.54 -1.83
CA GLU A 4 -5.07 7.77 -0.65
C GLU A 4 -6.53 7.31 -0.72
N GLN A 5 -7.46 8.22 -1.01
CA GLN A 5 -8.89 7.91 -1.13
C GLN A 5 -9.16 6.89 -2.24
N GLN A 6 -8.53 7.08 -3.40
CA GLN A 6 -8.66 6.14 -4.52
C GLN A 6 -8.12 4.75 -4.18
N LEU A 7 -7.01 4.66 -3.43
CA LEU A 7 -6.50 3.37 -2.94
C LEU A 7 -7.49 2.71 -1.99
N ILE A 8 -8.05 3.46 -1.03
CA ILE A 8 -9.04 2.94 -0.09
C ILE A 8 -10.25 2.37 -0.84
N GLU A 9 -10.87 3.15 -1.73
CA GLU A 9 -12.05 2.72 -2.49
C GLU A 9 -11.79 1.47 -3.33
N ARG A 10 -10.64 1.41 -4.01
CA ARG A 10 -10.29 0.24 -4.84
C ARG A 10 -10.00 -0.99 -4.00
N LEU A 11 -9.31 -0.84 -2.87
CA LEU A 11 -8.95 -1.98 -2.01
C LEU A 11 -10.12 -2.48 -1.16
N GLN A 12 -11.14 -1.65 -0.92
CA GLN A 12 -12.40 -2.08 -0.32
C GLN A 12 -13.10 -3.19 -1.12
N THR A 13 -12.85 -3.31 -2.42
CA THR A 13 -13.38 -4.40 -3.25
C THR A 13 -12.90 -5.79 -2.83
N LEU A 14 -11.81 -5.87 -2.06
CA LEU A 14 -11.34 -7.11 -1.45
C LEU A 14 -12.16 -7.51 -0.22
N ALA A 15 -13.24 -6.79 0.12
CA ALA A 15 -14.04 -6.98 1.33
C ALA A 15 -13.18 -7.19 2.60
N PRO A 16 -12.21 -6.29 2.87
CA PRO A 16 -11.27 -6.51 3.95
C PRO A 16 -11.95 -6.40 5.32
N SER A 17 -11.57 -7.28 6.25
CA SER A 17 -11.92 -7.12 7.67
C SER A 17 -11.10 -6.01 8.34
N HIS A 18 -9.96 -5.66 7.76
CA HIS A 18 -9.14 -4.52 8.16
C HIS A 18 -8.39 -3.96 6.95
N LEU A 19 -8.46 -2.64 6.77
CA LEU A 19 -7.79 -1.90 5.72
C LEU A 19 -7.21 -0.60 6.30
N GLU A 20 -5.92 -0.41 6.08
CA GLU A 20 -5.21 0.82 6.42
C GLU A 20 -4.37 1.26 5.23
N VAL A 21 -4.48 2.52 4.85
CA VAL A 21 -3.67 3.16 3.80
C VAL A 21 -3.00 4.36 4.44
N ILE A 22 -1.67 4.37 4.41
CA ILE A 22 -0.85 5.39 5.07
C ILE A 22 -0.04 6.10 3.99
N ASN A 23 -0.18 7.41 3.91
CA ASN A 23 0.65 8.25 3.06
C ASN A 23 2.00 8.52 3.72
N GLU A 24 3.06 7.86 3.23
CA GLU A 24 4.43 7.99 3.75
C GLU A 24 5.26 9.01 2.96
N SER A 25 4.66 9.72 2.00
CA SER A 25 5.36 10.61 1.05
C SER A 25 6.24 11.67 1.72
N ALA A 26 5.87 12.15 2.92
CA ALA A 26 6.64 13.14 3.67
C ALA A 26 8.04 12.65 4.10
N GLY A 27 8.23 11.34 4.24
CA GLY A 27 9.51 10.72 4.62
C GLY A 27 10.46 10.46 3.45
N HIS A 28 10.11 10.87 2.22
CA HIS A 28 10.85 10.51 1.01
C HIS A 28 11.35 11.72 0.21
N GLY A 29 12.44 11.50 -0.53
CA GLY A 29 13.11 12.54 -1.31
C GLY A 29 12.19 13.24 -2.31
N GLY A 30 12.32 14.56 -2.40
CA GLY A 30 11.53 15.38 -3.32
C GLY A 30 10.07 15.56 -2.92
N TYR A 31 9.72 15.37 -1.64
CA TYR A 31 8.41 15.73 -1.09
C TYR A 31 8.15 17.24 -1.13
N PHE A 32 6.88 17.59 -1.34
CA PHE A 32 6.32 18.93 -1.12
C PHE A 32 4.88 18.78 -0.63
N PRO A 33 4.30 19.78 0.08
CA PRO A 33 2.93 19.69 0.57
C PRO A 33 1.93 19.33 -0.54
N GLY A 34 1.17 18.25 -0.34
CA GLY A 34 0.22 17.73 -1.31
C GLY A 34 0.79 16.70 -2.30
N LYS A 35 2.09 16.39 -2.24
CA LYS A 35 2.67 15.28 -3.01
C LYS A 35 2.30 13.93 -2.38
N GLU A 36 1.68 13.08 -3.17
CA GLU A 36 1.34 11.71 -2.84
C GLU A 36 2.12 10.77 -3.77
N SER A 37 3.13 10.07 -3.25
CA SER A 37 4.04 9.24 -4.06
C SER A 37 4.51 7.97 -3.37
N HIS A 38 4.47 7.89 -2.04
CA HIS A 38 4.80 6.68 -1.30
C HIS A 38 3.66 6.33 -0.38
N PHE A 39 3.23 5.07 -0.44
CA PHE A 39 2.11 4.56 0.34
C PHE A 39 2.47 3.24 0.98
N LYS A 40 1.95 3.04 2.20
CA LYS A 40 1.88 1.74 2.86
C LYS A 40 0.42 1.30 2.92
N VAL A 41 0.18 0.05 2.54
CA VAL A 41 -1.12 -0.60 2.56
C VAL A 41 -1.07 -1.82 3.45
N ILE A 42 -1.97 -1.86 4.43
CA ILE A 42 -2.23 -3.03 5.25
C ILE A 42 -3.63 -3.49 4.91
N VAL A 43 -3.76 -4.72 4.42
CA VAL A 43 -5.04 -5.29 4.01
C VAL A 43 -5.19 -6.70 4.56
N VAL A 44 -6.29 -6.91 5.26
CA VAL A 44 -6.66 -8.20 5.86
C VAL A 44 -7.95 -8.67 5.21
N SER A 45 -7.90 -9.78 4.48
CA SER A 45 -9.07 -10.30 3.75
C SER A 45 -8.98 -11.80 3.50
N ASP A 46 -10.12 -12.50 3.56
CA ASP A 46 -10.25 -13.89 3.15
C ASP A 46 -10.02 -14.11 1.65
N GLU A 47 -10.06 -13.05 0.85
CA GLU A 47 -9.74 -13.05 -0.59
C GLU A 47 -8.31 -13.48 -0.91
N PHE A 48 -7.45 -13.57 0.11
CA PHE A 48 -6.08 -14.06 0.01
C PHE A 48 -5.93 -15.56 0.30
N ASN A 49 -7.02 -16.27 0.59
CA ASN A 49 -6.95 -17.64 1.05
C ASN A 49 -6.46 -18.55 -0.09
N GLY A 50 -5.46 -19.39 0.19
CA GLY A 50 -4.81 -20.23 -0.83
C GLY A 50 -3.82 -19.50 -1.74
N LEU A 51 -3.64 -18.18 -1.59
CA LEU A 51 -2.66 -17.41 -2.35
C LEU A 51 -1.31 -17.33 -1.61
N ARG A 52 -0.22 -17.52 -2.35
CA ARG A 52 1.14 -17.21 -1.88
C ARG A 52 1.32 -15.70 -1.75
N LEU A 53 2.27 -15.26 -0.92
CA LEU A 53 2.54 -13.84 -0.67
C LEU A 53 2.64 -12.99 -1.95
N VAL A 54 3.41 -13.47 -2.95
CA VAL A 54 3.56 -12.77 -4.23
C VAL A 54 2.23 -12.60 -4.98
N GLN A 55 1.34 -13.59 -4.91
CA GLN A 55 0.03 -13.53 -5.56
C GLN A 55 -0.91 -12.56 -4.83
N ARG A 56 -0.80 -12.47 -3.49
CA ARG A 56 -1.53 -11.46 -2.72
C ARG A 56 -1.10 -10.05 -3.11
N HIS A 57 0.21 -9.82 -3.23
CA HIS A 57 0.76 -8.55 -3.68
C HIS A 57 0.31 -8.24 -5.12
N GLN A 58 0.38 -9.21 -6.04
CA GLN A 58 -0.12 -9.05 -7.41
C GLN A 58 -1.61 -8.68 -7.44
N LYS A 59 -2.45 -9.26 -6.58
CA LYS A 59 -3.88 -8.92 -6.48
C LYS A 59 -4.09 -7.47 -6.03
N VAL A 60 -3.34 -7.01 -5.03
CA VAL A 60 -3.35 -5.60 -4.59
C VAL A 60 -2.83 -4.67 -5.69
N TYR A 61 -1.72 -5.02 -6.33
CA TYR A 61 -1.15 -4.25 -7.44
C TYR A 61 -2.11 -4.16 -8.63
N ALA A 62 -2.84 -5.22 -8.96
CA ALA A 62 -3.81 -5.19 -10.06
C ALA A 62 -4.89 -4.13 -9.82
N LEU A 63 -5.39 -4.02 -8.59
CA LEU A 63 -6.36 -2.99 -8.20
C LEU A 63 -5.77 -1.58 -8.21
N ALA A 64 -4.51 -1.43 -7.79
CA ALA A 64 -3.82 -0.14 -7.74
C ALA A 64 -3.06 0.23 -9.04
N SER A 65 -3.09 -0.62 -10.06
CA SER A 65 -2.17 -0.56 -11.21
C SER A 65 -2.22 0.79 -11.95
N ASP A 66 -3.42 1.33 -12.18
CA ASP A 66 -3.59 2.63 -12.85
C ASP A 66 -2.99 3.80 -12.05
N LEU A 67 -2.89 3.67 -10.73
CA LEU A 67 -2.33 4.68 -9.83
C LEU A 67 -0.79 4.60 -9.75
N ILE A 68 -0.22 3.47 -10.20
CA ILE A 68 1.23 3.17 -10.19
C ILE A 68 1.88 3.47 -11.56
N ASN A 69 1.07 3.77 -12.57
CA ASN A 69 1.55 4.22 -13.88
C ASN A 69 2.48 5.45 -13.76
N PRO A 70 3.40 5.65 -14.72
CA PRO A 70 4.55 6.53 -14.55
C PRO A 70 4.13 7.96 -14.16
N GLY A 71 4.31 8.29 -12.88
CA GLY A 71 4.26 9.67 -12.37
C GLY A 71 3.44 9.91 -11.09
N GLN A 72 2.60 8.98 -10.62
CA GLN A 72 1.77 9.21 -9.42
C GLN A 72 2.33 8.50 -8.18
N ILE A 73 2.14 7.19 -8.05
CA ILE A 73 2.73 6.41 -6.95
C ILE A 73 4.11 5.88 -7.37
N HIS A 74 5.16 6.31 -6.68
CA HIS A 74 6.52 5.82 -6.85
C HIS A 74 6.76 4.49 -6.15
N ALA A 75 6.22 4.32 -4.93
CA ALA A 75 6.37 3.08 -4.18
C ALA A 75 5.10 2.76 -3.38
N LEU A 76 4.77 1.46 -3.34
CA LEU A 76 3.66 0.90 -2.59
C LEU A 76 4.17 -0.26 -1.74
N ALA A 77 4.29 -0.06 -0.43
CA ALA A 77 4.56 -1.11 0.53
C ALA A 77 3.25 -1.87 0.83
N ILE A 78 3.26 -3.19 0.67
CA ILE A 78 2.05 -4.02 0.80
C ILE A 78 2.24 -5.04 1.91
N HIS A 79 1.29 -5.05 2.84
CA HIS A 79 1.14 -6.07 3.86
C HIS A 79 -0.23 -6.71 3.73
N ALA A 80 -0.28 -7.91 3.15
CA ALA A 80 -1.51 -8.63 2.83
C ALA A 80 -1.66 -9.91 3.67
N TYR A 81 -2.62 -9.89 4.59
CA TYR A 81 -2.84 -10.96 5.57
C TYR A 81 -4.20 -11.61 5.41
N LEU A 82 -4.29 -12.88 5.80
CA LEU A 82 -5.57 -13.49 6.13
C LEU A 82 -6.01 -13.04 7.52
N PRO A 83 -7.34 -13.05 7.83
CA PRO A 83 -7.83 -12.72 9.16
C PRO A 83 -7.14 -13.53 10.27
N ARG A 84 -6.86 -14.82 10.01
CA ARG A 84 -6.15 -15.71 10.95
C ARG A 84 -4.64 -15.41 11.12
N GLU A 85 -4.05 -14.64 10.22
CA GLU A 85 -2.63 -14.26 10.25
C GLU A 85 -2.43 -12.87 10.86
N TRP A 86 -3.50 -12.06 10.94
CA TRP A 86 -3.43 -10.68 11.40
C TRP A 86 -3.30 -10.60 12.93
N GLN A 87 -2.22 -9.98 13.40
CA GLN A 87 -1.93 -9.81 14.83
C GLN A 87 -2.17 -8.38 15.32
N GLY A 88 -2.75 -7.51 14.49
CA GLY A 88 -2.96 -6.09 14.81
C GLY A 88 -1.75 -5.19 14.60
N LEU A 89 -0.64 -5.71 14.06
CA LEU A 89 0.56 -4.95 13.78
C LEU A 89 1.19 -5.36 12.45
N ALA A 90 1.49 -4.39 11.60
CA ALA A 90 2.32 -4.56 10.41
C ALA A 90 3.72 -3.96 10.63
N PRO A 91 4.80 -4.57 10.12
CA PRO A 91 6.14 -3.99 10.17
C PRO A 91 6.19 -2.56 9.61
N ALA A 92 7.17 -1.77 10.06
CA ALA A 92 7.45 -0.47 9.44
C ALA A 92 7.89 -0.64 7.98
N SER A 93 7.58 0.34 7.13
CA SER A 93 8.11 0.38 5.77
C SER A 93 9.63 0.51 5.81
N PRO A 94 10.35 -0.19 4.91
CA PRO A 94 11.80 -0.05 4.83
C PRO A 94 12.20 1.36 4.40
N GLU A 95 13.35 1.84 4.85
CA GLU A 95 13.92 3.09 4.37
C GLU A 95 14.16 3.02 2.86
N CYS A 96 13.75 4.07 2.14
CA CYS A 96 13.98 4.13 0.70
C CYS A 96 15.47 4.23 0.37
N ALA A 97 15.91 3.51 -0.67
CA ALA A 97 17.30 3.55 -1.16
C ALA A 97 17.77 4.96 -1.60
N HIS A 98 16.84 5.91 -1.78
CA HIS A 98 17.08 7.32 -2.12
C HIS A 98 16.75 8.30 -0.99
N ALA A 99 16.92 7.89 0.28
CA ALA A 99 16.90 8.85 1.38
C ALA A 99 17.84 10.03 1.04
N PRO A 100 17.42 11.29 1.21
CA PRO A 100 18.28 12.42 0.92
C PRO A 100 19.55 12.27 1.78
N LYS A 101 20.71 12.13 1.11
CA LYS A 101 21.99 12.27 1.80
C LYS A 101 22.00 13.68 2.38
N SER A 102 22.13 13.76 3.70
CA SER A 102 22.40 15.01 4.42
C SER A 102 23.63 15.71 3.85
#